data_AF-J0QSW1-F1
#
_entry.id   AF-J0QSW1-F1
#
_cell.length_a   1.000
_cell.length_b   1.000
_cell.length_c   1.000
_cell.angle_alpha   90.00
_cell.angle_beta   90.00
_cell.angle_gamma   90.00
#
_symmetry.space_group_name_H-M   'P 1'
#
loop_
_entity.id
_entity.type
_entity.pdbx_description
1 polymer ?
#
loop_
_entity_poly.entity_id
_entity_poly.type
_entity_poly.pdbx_seq_one_letter_code
_entity_poly.pdbx_strand_id
1 'polypeptide(L)'
;MCKKSIYKRSFLLCTIAGTLIFSHFRPTYADTSPAEMTVLRADKGGEEKTFSNVIVRSRGPGASADDKSTLTITNTTIQTELAALSVSTGGRIYAKEIEASTRYSGLETRNGIINVEDSTIAVKKGGGGGIVFYETPQNKVEEGEQVINKVNLKNTKLLVEDGVGIRGPYGSKAVAEVHLKDSEIRADMLLRNKTRRKYYDEDTLPVSLTLTADNSIIEGRARTLKINTTVLTLSNNSKWYLKVSQEDVDTDFSTFNFDLSDIKQRALSTVSVLNLNDSSIIFNAPHALAKSQYQTLSVGRTAEVYKSKDNMVPTVETAYHATGNARIYFNTQWSDGLPKEQQKTDRLLIHGNVSGITTINFNSLSNNEKQKVENEAKNSVASNMRGISLIQVSGKADENSFKLENGYITMDGLPYKYTLNAYGPTSSRGEANEQQSVLGEVSQESEENTLKDYTSYVIKGKGLEGVPENNKAVSAPNHREVDSVQNRLKKGNNFWDFRLQSATLKSAAEIKALVPQVASYLVMPQALFSAGLSDVSNQNALLDNMRAMDFGAKDNKKRG
;
A
#
# COMPACT_ATOMS: atom_id res chain seq x y z
N MET A 1 39.86 19.82 3.62
CA MET A 1 39.61 21.27 3.76
C MET A 1 38.43 21.48 4.70
N CYS A 2 38.68 21.88 5.95
CA CYS A 2 37.65 22.16 6.94
C CYS A 2 36.92 23.47 6.62
N LYS A 3 35.59 23.42 6.46
CA LYS A 3 34.75 24.63 6.48
C LYS A 3 34.46 25.00 7.94
N LYS A 4 35.09 26.06 8.45
CA LYS A 4 34.70 26.74 9.69
C LYS A 4 33.39 27.49 9.43
N SER A 5 32.35 27.16 10.19
CA SER A 5 31.14 27.98 10.30
C SER A 5 31.44 29.22 11.15
N ILE A 6 31.20 30.42 10.59
CA ILE A 6 31.32 31.70 11.30
C ILE A 6 29.94 32.04 11.87
N TYR A 7 29.80 32.01 13.19
CA TYR A 7 28.59 32.51 13.87
C TYR A 7 28.56 34.04 13.85
N LYS A 8 27.52 34.62 13.24
CA LYS A 8 27.24 36.06 13.25
C LYS A 8 26.86 36.50 14.66
N ARG A 9 27.65 37.39 15.27
CA ARG A 9 27.27 38.14 16.48
C ARG A 9 26.55 39.42 16.06
N SER A 10 25.29 39.58 16.44
CA SER A 10 24.56 40.83 16.26
C SER A 10 24.90 41.77 17.42
N PHE A 11 25.45 42.96 17.12
CA PHE A 11 25.69 44.02 18.09
C PHE A 11 24.49 44.98 18.09
N LEU A 12 23.91 45.25 19.26
CA LEU A 12 22.95 46.35 19.44
C LEU A 12 23.70 47.56 20.00
N LEU A 13 23.67 48.68 19.30
CA LEU A 13 24.30 49.94 19.71
C LEU A 13 23.20 50.89 20.20
N CYS A 14 23.13 51.15 21.50
CA CYS A 14 22.26 52.21 22.05
C CYS A 14 23.13 53.34 22.60
N THR A 15 22.85 54.58 22.18
CA THR A 15 23.51 55.79 22.69
C THR A 15 22.51 56.60 23.50
N ILE A 16 22.83 56.84 24.78
CA ILE A 16 22.22 57.90 25.58
C ILE A 16 23.37 58.65 26.26
N ALA A 17 23.47 59.96 25.97
CA ALA A 17 24.32 60.94 26.65
C ALA A 17 25.80 60.56 26.88
N GLY A 18 26.56 60.39 25.80
CA GLY A 18 28.02 60.63 25.79
C GLY A 18 28.91 59.67 26.59
N THR A 19 28.38 58.57 27.14
CA THR A 19 29.20 57.54 27.81
C THR A 19 29.05 56.20 27.10
N LEU A 20 30.15 55.68 26.55
CA LEU A 20 30.25 54.34 25.98
C LEU A 20 30.22 53.31 27.13
N ILE A 21 29.05 52.76 27.42
CA ILE A 21 28.91 51.65 28.35
C ILE A 21 28.88 50.35 27.53
N PHE A 22 29.98 49.58 27.59
CA PHE A 22 29.97 48.19 27.14
C PHE A 22 29.16 47.37 28.14
N SER A 23 27.85 47.23 27.92
CA SER A 23 27.09 46.24 28.67
C SER A 23 27.50 44.84 28.18
N HIS A 24 28.38 44.18 28.92
CA HIS A 24 28.55 42.73 28.82
C HIS A 24 27.29 42.06 29.39
N PHE A 25 26.16 42.15 28.67
CA PHE A 25 25.11 41.16 28.82
C PHE A 25 25.65 39.87 28.22
N ARG A 26 26.33 39.07 29.05
CA ARG A 26 26.28 37.62 28.87
C ARG A 26 24.86 37.24 29.31
N PRO A 27 23.98 36.74 28.42
CA PRO A 27 22.89 35.93 28.90
C PRO A 27 23.58 34.71 29.53
N THR A 28 23.69 34.66 30.85
CA THR A 28 24.16 33.47 31.59
C THR A 28 23.10 32.37 31.61
N TYR A 29 22.23 32.33 30.61
CA TYR A 29 21.24 31.30 30.41
C TYR A 29 21.16 30.98 28.92
N ALA A 30 21.34 29.69 28.61
CA ALA A 30 21.23 29.05 27.29
C ALA A 30 22.41 29.22 26.31
N ASP A 31 23.54 28.55 26.60
CA ASP A 31 24.35 27.89 25.56
C ASP A 31 25.32 26.84 26.14
N THR A 32 24.89 26.11 27.17
CA THR A 32 25.58 24.85 27.50
C THR A 32 25.25 23.86 26.40
N SER A 33 26.26 23.47 25.61
CA SER A 33 26.14 22.37 24.64
C SER A 33 25.42 21.20 25.31
N PRO A 34 24.45 20.56 24.64
CA PRO A 34 23.81 19.35 25.15
C PRO A 34 24.85 18.36 25.66
N ALA A 35 24.55 17.68 26.77
CA ALA A 35 25.44 16.68 27.31
C ALA A 35 25.67 15.58 26.26
N GLU A 36 26.92 15.25 25.98
CA GLU A 36 27.26 14.14 25.08
C GLU A 36 27.34 12.84 25.90
N MET A 37 26.57 11.83 25.50
CA MET A 37 26.50 10.53 26.18
C MET A 37 26.77 9.39 25.19
N THR A 38 27.28 8.28 25.70
CA THR A 38 27.55 7.08 24.90
C THR A 38 26.35 6.14 24.79
N VAL A 39 25.42 6.17 25.75
CA VAL A 39 24.16 5.40 25.73
C VAL A 39 23.19 5.93 26.80
N LEU A 40 21.89 5.92 26.52
CA LEU A 40 20.83 6.14 27.49
C LEU A 40 20.29 4.78 27.95
N ARG A 41 20.39 4.45 29.24
CA ARG A 41 20.10 3.09 29.71
C ARG A 41 19.26 3.04 30.99
N ALA A 42 18.19 2.26 30.94
CA ALA A 42 17.48 1.72 32.09
C ALA A 42 17.48 0.18 32.00
N ASP A 43 17.91 -0.51 33.04
CA ASP A 43 18.20 -1.95 32.98
C ASP A 43 17.90 -2.71 34.28
N LYS A 44 17.11 -2.11 35.17
CA LYS A 44 16.68 -2.72 36.43
C LYS A 44 15.17 -2.76 36.53
N GLY A 45 14.63 -3.88 37.01
CA GLY A 45 13.23 -4.05 37.40
C GLY A 45 12.62 -2.84 38.09
N GLY A 46 11.62 -2.22 37.45
CA GLY A 46 10.88 -1.07 37.98
C GLY A 46 11.62 0.26 37.96
N GLU A 47 12.83 0.33 37.39
CA GLU A 47 13.56 1.58 37.23
C GLU A 47 12.89 2.50 36.21
N GLU A 48 12.79 3.78 36.55
CA GLU A 48 12.34 4.83 35.64
C GLU A 48 13.44 5.88 35.49
N LYS A 49 13.86 6.16 34.25
CA LYS A 49 14.85 7.19 33.95
C LYS A 49 14.34 8.15 32.90
N THR A 50 14.71 9.42 33.05
CA THR A 50 14.37 10.48 32.10
C THR A 50 15.63 11.17 31.62
N PHE A 51 15.73 11.38 30.31
CA PHE A 51 16.78 12.14 29.66
C PHE A 51 16.17 13.22 28.77
N SER A 52 16.76 14.40 28.80
CA SER A 52 16.31 15.55 28.02
C SER A 52 17.50 16.39 27.58
N ASN A 53 17.45 16.91 26.35
CA ASN A 53 18.50 17.78 25.79
C ASN A 53 19.88 17.10 25.77
N VAL A 54 19.94 15.89 25.20
CA VAL A 54 21.16 15.06 25.14
C VAL A 54 21.57 14.81 23.70
N ILE A 55 22.87 14.65 23.45
CA ILE A 55 23.41 14.11 22.21
C ILE A 55 24.00 12.74 22.51
N VAL A 56 23.57 11.72 21.77
CA VAL A 56 24.08 10.35 21.91
C VAL A 56 24.94 10.00 20.71
N ARG A 57 26.19 9.59 20.97
CA ARG A 57 27.09 9.01 19.95
C ARG A 57 27.59 7.66 20.40
N SER A 58 27.21 6.60 19.69
CA SER A 58 27.50 5.23 20.10
C SER A 58 27.80 4.27 18.96
N ARG A 59 28.62 3.26 19.23
CA ARG A 59 28.67 2.05 18.38
C ARG A 59 27.59 1.03 18.77
N GLY A 60 27.06 1.12 20.00
CA GLY A 60 25.96 0.28 20.51
C GLY A 60 24.60 0.95 20.31
N PRO A 61 23.51 0.42 20.88
CA PRO A 61 22.21 1.11 20.84
C PRO A 61 22.28 2.52 21.42
N GLY A 62 21.54 3.47 20.85
CA GLY A 62 21.47 4.85 21.36
C GLY A 62 20.76 4.93 22.72
N ALA A 63 19.61 4.27 22.81
CA ALA A 63 18.85 4.12 24.05
C ALA A 63 18.35 2.69 24.24
N SER A 64 18.39 2.21 25.48
CA SER A 64 17.98 0.85 25.84
C SER A 64 17.17 0.82 27.12
N ALA A 65 16.02 0.14 27.09
CA ALA A 65 15.24 -0.22 28.28
C ALA A 65 15.13 -1.75 28.37
N ASP A 66 15.55 -2.33 29.49
CA ASP A 66 15.53 -3.76 29.75
C ASP A 66 14.88 -4.07 31.11
N ASP A 67 14.52 -5.32 31.36
CA ASP A 67 14.02 -5.83 32.65
C ASP A 67 12.88 -4.99 33.22
N LYS A 68 11.78 -4.87 32.46
CA LYS A 68 10.57 -4.14 32.86
C LYS A 68 10.80 -2.66 33.27
N SER A 69 11.97 -2.08 32.94
CA SER A 69 12.27 -0.67 33.17
C SER A 69 11.58 0.26 32.17
N THR A 70 11.50 1.54 32.52
CA THR A 70 10.93 2.59 31.69
C THR A 70 11.96 3.71 31.45
N LEU A 71 12.07 4.11 30.19
CA LEU A 71 12.96 5.20 29.77
C LEU A 71 12.16 6.26 29.02
N THR A 72 12.22 7.50 29.49
CA THR A 72 11.62 8.66 28.84
C THR A 72 12.73 9.54 28.25
N ILE A 73 12.62 9.87 26.97
CA ILE A 73 13.65 10.61 26.22
C ILE A 73 12.97 11.77 25.49
N THR A 74 13.50 12.97 25.65
CA THR A 74 12.97 14.19 25.01
C THR A 74 14.09 15.01 24.37
N ASN A 75 13.79 15.68 23.26
CA ASN A 75 14.69 16.62 22.58
C ASN A 75 16.14 16.11 22.51
N THR A 76 16.34 14.98 21.82
CA THR A 76 17.63 14.25 21.83
C THR A 76 18.05 13.92 20.41
N THR A 77 19.32 14.15 20.10
CA THR A 77 19.93 13.73 18.84
C THR A 77 20.67 12.41 19.05
N ILE A 78 20.36 11.39 18.25
CA ILE A 78 20.98 10.06 18.36
C ILE A 78 21.74 9.72 17.08
N GLN A 79 23.04 9.49 17.20
CA GLN A 79 23.88 8.97 16.13
C GLN A 79 24.49 7.65 16.57
N THR A 80 24.08 6.55 15.95
CA THR A 80 24.52 5.21 16.35
C THR A 80 24.77 4.28 15.16
N GLU A 81 25.63 3.29 15.34
CA GLU A 81 25.74 2.20 14.39
C GLU A 81 24.54 1.23 14.48
N LEU A 82 24.13 0.79 15.68
CA LEU A 82 23.09 -0.24 15.84
C LEU A 82 21.66 0.33 15.76
N ALA A 83 20.92 0.28 16.87
CA ALA A 83 19.53 0.72 16.98
C ALA A 83 19.43 2.09 17.64
N ALA A 84 18.52 2.95 17.20
CA ALA A 84 18.24 4.20 17.90
C ALA A 84 17.64 3.90 19.27
N LEU A 85 16.58 3.10 19.29
CA LEU A 85 15.88 2.68 20.50
C LEU A 85 15.77 1.15 20.52
N SER A 86 16.10 0.54 21.64
CA SER A 86 16.04 -0.91 21.84
C SER A 86 15.30 -1.24 23.13
N VAL A 87 14.34 -2.16 23.07
CA VAL A 87 13.65 -2.68 24.26
C VAL A 87 13.76 -4.19 24.36
N SER A 88 13.92 -4.68 25.58
CA SER A 88 13.90 -6.11 25.87
C SER A 88 13.26 -6.43 27.23
N THR A 89 12.82 -7.68 27.38
CA THR A 89 12.33 -8.26 28.65
C THR A 89 11.31 -7.38 29.40
N GLY A 90 10.34 -6.84 28.67
CA GLY A 90 9.26 -6.00 29.20
C GLY A 90 9.61 -4.51 29.30
N GLY A 91 10.78 -4.10 28.84
CA GLY A 91 11.23 -2.70 28.83
C GLY A 91 10.32 -1.79 27.99
N ARG A 92 10.27 -0.52 28.37
CA ARG A 92 9.44 0.52 27.74
C ARG A 92 10.24 1.76 27.44
N ILE A 93 10.10 2.28 26.22
CA ILE A 93 10.67 3.58 25.83
C ILE A 93 9.54 4.53 25.41
N TYR A 94 9.56 5.74 25.95
CA TYR A 94 8.76 6.87 25.50
C TYR A 94 9.71 7.95 24.98
N ALA A 95 9.70 8.15 23.67
CA ALA A 95 10.58 9.06 22.97
C ALA A 95 9.77 10.19 22.33
N LYS A 96 10.20 11.44 22.52
CA LYS A 96 9.57 12.59 21.89
C LYS A 96 10.63 13.56 21.37
N GLU A 97 10.40 14.17 20.21
CA GLU A 97 11.32 15.15 19.61
C GLU A 97 12.74 14.59 19.44
N ILE A 98 12.84 13.37 18.89
CA ILE A 98 14.11 12.71 18.62
C ILE A 98 14.50 12.90 17.16
N GLU A 99 15.77 13.21 16.94
CA GLU A 99 16.41 13.13 15.63
C GLU A 99 17.46 12.02 15.65
N ALA A 100 17.13 10.87 15.06
CA ALA A 100 17.98 9.70 15.06
C ALA A 100 18.52 9.37 13.66
N SER A 101 19.81 9.09 13.58
CA SER A 101 20.48 8.58 12.40
C SER A 101 21.23 7.31 12.78
N THR A 102 20.84 6.17 12.21
CA THR A 102 21.43 4.87 12.52
C THR A 102 22.03 4.20 11.28
N ARG A 103 22.91 3.21 11.50
CA ARG A 103 23.44 2.39 10.40
C ARG A 103 22.55 1.18 10.15
N TYR A 104 22.29 0.35 11.15
CA TYR A 104 21.66 -0.97 10.93
C TYR A 104 20.15 -1.00 11.19
N SER A 105 19.70 -0.46 12.32
CA SER A 105 18.32 -0.57 12.78
C SER A 105 17.77 0.76 13.27
N GLY A 106 16.50 1.08 13.06
CA GLY A 106 15.85 2.22 13.71
C GLY A 106 15.42 1.85 15.13
N LEU A 107 14.46 0.93 15.23
CA LEU A 107 13.80 0.49 16.45
C LEU A 107 13.92 -1.03 16.58
N GLU A 108 14.28 -1.53 17.76
CA GLU A 108 14.40 -2.97 18.03
C GLU A 108 13.57 -3.39 19.23
N THR A 109 12.85 -4.51 19.10
CA THR A 109 12.02 -5.05 20.18
C THR A 109 12.30 -6.54 20.40
N ARG A 110 12.51 -6.94 21.67
CA ARG A 110 12.62 -8.32 22.17
C ARG A 110 11.76 -8.48 23.43
N ASN A 111 10.43 -8.44 23.28
CA ASN A 111 9.49 -8.25 24.39
C ASN A 111 9.58 -6.82 24.98
N GLY A 112 8.82 -5.88 24.44
CA GLY A 112 8.74 -4.51 24.97
C GLY A 112 7.85 -3.59 24.14
N ILE A 113 7.79 -2.32 24.60
CA ILE A 113 6.97 -1.27 23.98
C ILE A 113 7.83 -0.07 23.66
N ILE A 114 7.78 0.41 22.42
CA ILE A 114 8.40 1.68 22.00
C ILE A 114 7.30 2.64 21.56
N ASN A 115 7.26 3.83 22.16
CA ASN A 115 6.41 4.94 21.74
C ASN A 115 7.30 6.07 21.25
N VAL A 116 7.04 6.57 20.04
CA VAL A 116 7.78 7.68 19.45
C VAL A 116 6.81 8.77 18.99
N GLU A 117 7.05 10.01 19.39
CA GLU A 117 6.25 11.17 19.03
C GLU A 117 7.12 12.29 18.45
N ASP A 118 6.61 13.03 17.46
CA ASP A 118 7.23 14.26 16.92
C ASP A 118 8.71 14.08 16.50
N SER A 119 9.04 12.93 15.90
CA SER A 119 10.45 12.52 15.70
C SER A 119 10.78 12.17 14.25
N THR A 120 12.08 12.13 13.94
CA THR A 120 12.60 11.60 12.68
C THR A 120 13.69 10.56 12.96
N ILE A 121 13.56 9.40 12.34
CA ILE A 121 14.50 8.28 12.45
C ILE A 121 14.91 7.86 11.05
N ALA A 122 16.20 7.95 10.73
CA ALA A 122 16.77 7.57 9.44
C ALA A 122 17.75 6.40 9.60
N VAL A 123 17.57 5.35 8.80
CA VAL A 123 18.45 4.17 8.75
C VAL A 123 19.22 4.18 7.44
N LYS A 124 20.56 4.21 7.52
CA LYS A 124 21.41 4.55 6.37
C LYS A 124 22.01 3.36 5.61
N LYS A 125 22.06 2.16 6.20
CA LYS A 125 22.67 1.01 5.52
C LYS A 125 21.64 0.37 4.58
N GLY A 126 22.07 0.08 3.35
CA GLY A 126 21.34 -0.82 2.45
C GLY A 126 21.06 -2.18 3.11
N GLY A 127 19.83 -2.66 2.99
CA GLY A 127 19.35 -3.83 3.71
C GLY A 127 19.24 -3.64 5.22
N GLY A 128 19.21 -2.40 5.73
CA GLY A 128 18.89 -2.08 7.13
C GLY A 128 17.42 -2.34 7.48
N GLY A 129 17.09 -2.26 8.77
CA GLY A 129 15.73 -2.43 9.29
C GLY A 129 15.20 -1.16 9.96
N GLY A 130 14.03 -0.68 9.59
CA GLY A 130 13.37 0.42 10.30
C GLY A 130 12.93 -0.01 11.69
N ILE A 131 12.00 -0.95 11.76
CA ILE A 131 11.54 -1.63 12.97
C ILE A 131 11.90 -3.11 12.86
N VAL A 132 12.57 -3.67 13.86
CA VAL A 132 12.97 -5.08 13.87
C VAL A 132 12.42 -5.79 15.11
N PHE A 133 11.57 -6.78 14.86
CA PHE A 133 10.97 -7.63 15.88
C PHE A 133 11.76 -8.93 16.00
N TYR A 134 12.65 -9.00 17.00
CA TYR A 134 13.45 -10.19 17.28
C TYR A 134 12.70 -11.20 18.16
N GLU A 135 13.19 -12.43 18.16
CA GLU A 135 12.77 -13.44 19.13
C GLU A 135 13.15 -13.01 20.55
N THR A 136 12.27 -13.31 21.50
CA THR A 136 12.57 -13.16 22.92
C THR A 136 13.19 -14.47 23.42
N PRO A 137 14.41 -14.45 24.00
CA PRO A 137 15.06 -15.66 24.49
C PRO A 137 14.17 -16.44 25.47
N GLN A 138 14.06 -17.76 25.30
CA GLN A 138 13.14 -18.57 26.13
C GLN A 138 13.48 -18.50 27.63
N ASN A 139 14.76 -18.42 27.98
CA ASN A 139 15.23 -18.27 29.37
C ASN A 139 14.96 -16.88 29.98
N LYS A 140 14.39 -15.95 29.22
CA LYS A 140 14.06 -14.58 29.65
C LYS A 140 12.56 -14.32 29.72
N VAL A 141 11.75 -15.37 29.57
CA VAL A 141 10.29 -15.31 29.65
C VAL A 141 9.85 -16.37 30.64
N GLU A 142 9.19 -15.97 31.72
CA GLU A 142 8.64 -16.91 32.70
C GLU A 142 7.48 -17.72 32.09
N GLU A 143 7.24 -18.93 32.60
CA GLU A 143 6.13 -19.74 32.12
C GLU A 143 4.79 -19.01 32.37
N GLY A 144 4.01 -18.82 31.31
CA GLY A 144 2.76 -18.05 31.35
C GLY A 144 2.93 -16.53 31.19
N GLU A 145 4.14 -16.00 31.13
CA GLU A 145 4.38 -14.57 30.87
C GLU A 145 4.01 -14.20 29.44
N GLN A 146 3.21 -13.14 29.29
CA GLN A 146 2.82 -12.62 27.99
C GLN A 146 3.98 -11.83 27.36
N VAL A 147 4.38 -12.23 26.16
CA VAL A 147 5.33 -11.47 25.34
C VAL A 147 4.58 -10.35 24.62
N ILE A 148 5.08 -9.11 24.72
CA ILE A 148 4.48 -7.94 24.06
C ILE A 148 5.50 -7.37 23.08
N ASN A 149 5.10 -7.15 21.83
CA ASN A 149 5.97 -6.57 20.81
C ASN A 149 5.23 -5.43 20.13
N LYS A 150 5.42 -4.20 20.61
CA LYS A 150 4.60 -3.05 20.18
C LYS A 150 5.44 -1.82 19.87
N VAL A 151 5.16 -1.21 18.73
CA VAL A 151 5.72 0.08 18.32
C VAL A 151 4.59 1.03 17.93
N ASN A 152 4.56 2.20 18.56
CA ASN A 152 3.61 3.26 18.25
C ASN A 152 4.36 4.50 17.76
N LEU A 153 4.03 4.99 16.57
CA LEU A 153 4.58 6.20 15.98
C LEU A 153 3.46 7.25 15.84
N LYS A 154 3.71 8.44 16.38
CA LYS A 154 2.79 9.59 16.27
C LYS A 154 3.54 10.79 15.70
N ASN A 155 3.03 11.42 14.65
CA ASN A 155 3.69 12.54 13.97
C ASN A 155 5.20 12.28 13.73
N THR A 156 5.54 11.07 13.30
CA THR A 156 6.93 10.59 13.26
C THR A 156 7.27 10.05 11.88
N LYS A 157 8.50 10.30 11.42
CA LYS A 157 9.02 9.81 10.14
C LYS A 157 10.08 8.74 10.36
N LEU A 158 9.86 7.56 9.81
CA LEU A 158 10.82 6.47 9.73
C LEU A 158 11.27 6.29 8.28
N LEU A 159 12.53 6.62 8.00
CA LEU A 159 13.11 6.66 6.67
C LEU A 159 14.17 5.57 6.53
N VAL A 160 13.97 4.66 5.58
CA VAL A 160 14.79 3.45 5.36
C VAL A 160 15.02 3.27 3.86
N GLU A 161 15.73 4.23 3.25
CA GLU A 161 15.84 4.40 1.78
C GLU A 161 16.02 3.08 1.02
N ASP A 162 17.07 2.33 1.36
CA ASP A 162 17.49 1.10 0.66
C ASP A 162 17.27 -0.16 1.51
N GLY A 163 16.28 -0.16 2.40
CA GLY A 163 16.07 -1.24 3.36
C GLY A 163 14.63 -1.63 3.60
N VAL A 164 14.41 -2.28 4.74
CA VAL A 164 13.12 -2.87 5.12
C VAL A 164 12.51 -2.03 6.24
N GLY A 165 11.33 -1.45 6.01
CA GLY A 165 10.62 -0.64 6.99
C GLY A 165 10.29 -1.42 8.27
N ILE A 166 9.72 -2.63 8.13
CA ILE A 166 9.38 -3.52 9.24
C ILE A 166 9.90 -4.93 8.93
N ARG A 167 10.74 -5.47 9.82
CA ARG A 167 11.37 -6.77 9.67
C ARG A 167 10.97 -7.70 10.82
N GLY A 168 10.55 -8.92 10.47
CA GLY A 168 10.03 -9.90 11.41
C GLY A 168 8.50 -9.85 11.50
N PRO A 169 7.89 -10.36 12.59
CA PRO A 169 8.55 -10.93 13.77
C PRO A 169 9.27 -12.24 13.50
N TYR A 170 10.27 -12.54 14.33
CA TYR A 170 11.03 -13.78 14.27
C TYR A 170 10.65 -14.83 15.33
N GLY A 171 9.69 -14.52 16.22
CA GLY A 171 9.18 -15.46 17.21
C GLY A 171 7.65 -15.54 17.19
N SER A 172 7.10 -16.72 17.46
CA SER A 172 5.65 -16.97 17.36
C SER A 172 4.85 -16.69 18.64
N LYS A 173 5.54 -16.44 19.77
CA LYS A 173 4.94 -16.22 21.10
C LYS A 173 4.04 -14.99 21.20
N ALA A 174 4.15 -14.03 20.28
CA ALA A 174 3.37 -12.80 20.30
C ALA A 174 3.07 -12.30 18.89
N VAL A 175 1.97 -11.55 18.77
CA VAL A 175 1.70 -10.72 17.60
C VAL A 175 2.60 -9.49 17.67
N ALA A 176 3.30 -9.17 16.58
CA ALA A 176 3.96 -7.88 16.45
C ALA A 176 2.96 -6.80 16.04
N GLU A 177 2.90 -5.71 16.79
CA GLU A 177 1.98 -4.60 16.57
C GLU A 177 2.74 -3.33 16.20
N VAL A 178 2.41 -2.74 15.05
CA VAL A 178 2.88 -1.42 14.64
C VAL A 178 1.68 -0.52 14.40
N HIS A 179 1.63 0.61 15.12
CA HIS A 179 0.56 1.60 14.99
C HIS A 179 1.14 2.94 14.57
N LEU A 180 0.59 3.52 13.51
CA LEU A 180 0.97 4.82 12.96
C LEU A 180 -0.19 5.78 13.06
N LYS A 181 0.07 6.97 13.59
CA LYS A 181 -0.86 8.09 13.58
C LYS A 181 -0.15 9.34 13.07
N ASP A 182 -0.68 9.96 12.02
CA ASP A 182 -0.07 11.14 11.40
C ASP A 182 1.41 10.93 11.03
N SER A 183 1.80 9.69 10.70
CA SER A 183 3.21 9.27 10.62
C SER A 183 3.57 8.71 9.24
N GLU A 184 4.87 8.57 8.99
CA GLU A 184 5.38 8.08 7.71
C GLU A 184 6.38 6.93 7.92
N ILE A 185 6.19 5.81 7.20
CA ILE A 185 7.24 4.80 6.98
C ILE A 185 7.57 4.81 5.48
N ARG A 186 8.81 5.15 5.14
CA ARG A 186 9.30 5.10 3.75
C ARG A 186 10.47 4.16 3.64
N ALA A 187 10.31 3.09 2.88
CA ALA A 187 11.33 2.07 2.71
C ALA A 187 11.32 1.49 1.31
N ASP A 188 12.43 0.88 0.86
CA ASP A 188 12.45 0.08 -0.38
C ASP A 188 11.40 -1.06 -0.31
N MET A 189 11.42 -1.79 0.80
CA MET A 189 10.40 -2.76 1.17
C MET A 189 9.72 -2.31 2.47
N LEU A 190 8.41 -2.13 2.44
CA LEU A 190 7.64 -1.71 3.61
C LEU A 190 7.75 -2.74 4.73
N LEU A 191 7.51 -4.02 4.42
CA LEU A 191 7.54 -5.09 5.41
C LEU A 191 8.05 -6.41 4.85
N ARG A 192 8.75 -7.17 5.69
CA ARG A 192 9.17 -8.56 5.46
C ARG A 192 8.81 -9.40 6.68
N ASN A 193 7.71 -10.14 6.56
CA ASN A 193 7.26 -11.12 7.54
C ASN A 193 7.67 -12.53 7.08
N LYS A 194 8.76 -13.03 7.65
CA LYS A 194 9.37 -14.32 7.33
C LYS A 194 9.65 -15.12 8.61
N THR A 195 9.24 -16.38 8.62
CA THR A 195 9.62 -17.36 9.65
C THR A 195 11.03 -17.87 9.35
N ARG A 196 11.85 -18.05 10.39
CA ARG A 196 13.22 -18.55 10.22
C ARG A 196 13.27 -20.06 9.88
N ARG A 197 14.47 -20.58 9.64
CA ARG A 197 14.69 -21.95 9.11
C ARG A 197 14.73 -23.00 10.20
N LYS A 198 14.18 -24.17 9.86
CA LYS A 198 14.17 -25.42 10.65
C LYS A 198 15.53 -25.92 11.14
N TYR A 199 16.65 -25.52 10.52
CA TYR A 199 17.99 -26.03 10.87
C TYR A 199 18.69 -25.26 11.99
N TYR A 200 18.25 -24.04 12.31
CA TYR A 200 18.92 -23.18 13.30
C TYR A 200 18.00 -22.70 14.43
N ASP A 201 16.69 -22.78 14.25
CA ASP A 201 15.72 -22.21 15.18
C ASP A 201 14.83 -23.30 15.80
N GLU A 202 14.59 -23.19 17.10
CA GLU A 202 13.73 -24.13 17.83
C GLU A 202 12.24 -23.95 17.55
N ASP A 203 11.83 -22.78 17.06
CA ASP A 203 10.44 -22.40 16.81
C ASP A 203 10.25 -22.01 15.33
N THR A 204 9.56 -22.87 14.58
CA THR A 204 9.22 -22.65 13.17
C THR A 204 7.71 -22.45 12.96
N LEU A 205 6.99 -22.12 14.03
CA LEU A 205 5.56 -21.85 13.95
C LEU A 205 5.28 -20.58 13.14
N PRO A 206 4.07 -20.46 12.55
CA PRO A 206 3.63 -19.23 11.92
C PRO A 206 3.72 -18.03 12.84
N VAL A 207 4.09 -16.89 12.27
CA VAL A 207 4.18 -15.64 13.00
C VAL A 207 3.18 -14.61 12.46
N SER A 208 2.79 -13.66 13.32
CA SER A 208 1.73 -12.69 13.03
C SER A 208 2.20 -11.25 13.21
N LEU A 209 1.92 -10.41 12.22
CA LEU A 209 2.20 -8.98 12.22
C LEU A 209 0.91 -8.20 11.94
N THR A 210 0.67 -7.15 12.72
CA THR A 210 -0.40 -6.18 12.47
C THR A 210 0.21 -4.80 12.25
N LEU A 211 -0.09 -4.19 11.11
CA LEU A 211 0.25 -2.80 10.81
C LEU A 211 -1.04 -1.98 10.64
N THR A 212 -1.21 -0.98 11.50
CA THR A 212 -2.34 -0.05 11.45
C THR A 212 -1.84 1.35 11.16
N ALA A 213 -2.34 1.96 10.09
CA ALA A 213 -2.01 3.31 9.67
C ALA A 213 -3.27 4.19 9.72
N ASP A 214 -3.20 5.27 10.49
CA ASP A 214 -4.24 6.27 10.67
C ASP A 214 -3.71 7.64 10.21
N ASN A 215 -4.33 8.24 9.20
CA ASN A 215 -3.86 9.47 8.53
C ASN A 215 -2.34 9.45 8.25
N SER A 216 -1.84 8.31 7.79
CA SER A 216 -0.41 8.01 7.71
C SER A 216 0.00 7.58 6.30
N ILE A 217 1.30 7.67 6.02
CA ILE A 217 1.89 7.26 4.75
C ILE A 217 2.78 6.05 4.97
N ILE A 218 2.56 5.01 4.18
CA ILE A 218 3.45 3.84 4.10
C ILE A 218 3.92 3.66 2.66
N GLU A 219 5.19 3.34 2.46
CA GLU A 219 5.78 3.16 1.14
C GLU A 219 6.68 1.93 1.12
N GLY A 220 6.62 1.20 0.00
CA GLY A 220 7.39 -0.02 -0.23
C GLY A 220 6.49 -1.21 -0.51
N ARG A 221 7.07 -2.27 -1.09
CA ARG A 221 6.38 -3.56 -1.24
C ARG A 221 6.20 -4.29 0.09
N ALA A 222 5.29 -5.25 0.13
CA ALA A 222 5.11 -6.14 1.28
C ALA A 222 5.48 -7.59 0.93
N ARG A 223 6.18 -8.31 1.81
CA ARG A 223 6.44 -9.74 1.64
C ARG A 223 6.03 -10.50 2.91
N THR A 224 4.97 -11.29 2.80
CA THR A 224 4.48 -12.16 3.88
C THR A 224 4.48 -13.61 3.42
N LEU A 225 5.23 -14.48 4.09
CA LEU A 225 5.22 -15.92 3.76
C LEU A 225 3.81 -16.51 3.83
N LYS A 226 3.53 -17.48 2.95
CA LYS A 226 2.22 -18.15 2.82
C LYS A 226 1.62 -18.72 4.12
N ILE A 227 2.46 -19.16 5.04
CA ILE A 227 2.05 -19.71 6.34
C ILE A 227 1.80 -18.62 7.40
N ASN A 228 2.39 -17.44 7.22
CA ASN A 228 2.35 -16.34 8.19
C ASN A 228 1.12 -15.46 7.98
N THR A 229 0.85 -14.65 9.00
CA THR A 229 -0.27 -13.70 8.97
C THR A 229 0.27 -12.28 8.98
N THR A 230 -0.15 -11.47 8.01
CA THR A 230 0.04 -10.02 8.04
C THR A 230 -1.30 -9.34 7.83
N VAL A 231 -1.75 -8.61 8.84
CA VAL A 231 -2.96 -7.78 8.78
C VAL A 231 -2.55 -6.34 8.56
N LEU A 232 -2.99 -5.74 7.46
CA LEU A 232 -2.72 -4.37 7.10
C LEU A 232 -4.02 -3.56 7.13
N THR A 233 -4.06 -2.52 7.95
CA THR A 233 -5.21 -1.60 8.06
C THR A 233 -4.78 -0.19 7.71
N LEU A 234 -5.47 0.41 6.73
CA LEU A 234 -5.32 1.80 6.33
C LEU A 234 -6.62 2.54 6.66
N SER A 235 -6.54 3.58 7.47
CA SER A 235 -7.69 4.36 7.94
C SER A 235 -7.46 5.86 7.75
N ASN A 236 -8.55 6.63 7.62
CA ASN A 236 -8.57 8.10 7.65
C ASN A 236 -7.56 8.76 6.70
N ASN A 237 -7.77 8.67 5.39
CA ASN A 237 -6.91 9.27 4.37
C ASN A 237 -5.45 8.76 4.38
N SER A 238 -5.22 7.56 4.94
CA SER A 238 -3.92 6.92 4.84
C SER A 238 -3.61 6.51 3.40
N LYS A 239 -2.32 6.47 3.08
CA LYS A 239 -1.84 6.17 1.73
C LYS A 239 -0.75 5.11 1.76
N TRP A 240 -0.94 4.07 0.95
CA TRP A 240 0.11 3.10 0.66
C TRP A 240 0.64 3.29 -0.77
N TYR A 241 1.90 3.71 -0.87
CA TYR A 241 2.62 3.79 -2.13
C TYR A 241 3.36 2.47 -2.39
N LEU A 242 2.79 1.66 -3.28
CA LEU A 242 3.37 0.40 -3.72
C LEU A 242 4.44 0.66 -4.78
N LYS A 243 5.65 0.14 -4.57
CA LYS A 243 6.74 0.22 -5.53
C LYS A 243 7.43 -1.12 -5.72
N VAL A 244 8.01 -1.28 -6.91
CA VAL A 244 8.95 -2.37 -7.19
C VAL A 244 10.22 -2.12 -6.39
N SER A 245 10.64 -3.11 -5.61
CA SER A 245 11.86 -2.99 -4.82
C SER A 245 13.11 -3.00 -5.73
N GLN A 246 14.05 -2.11 -5.44
CA GLN A 246 15.32 -2.02 -6.14
C GLN A 246 16.40 -2.89 -5.49
N GLU A 247 16.29 -3.12 -4.18
CA GLU A 247 17.34 -3.70 -3.34
C GLU A 247 16.95 -5.05 -2.70
N ASP A 248 15.79 -5.63 -3.05
CA ASP A 248 15.36 -6.92 -2.50
C ASP A 248 16.29 -8.04 -2.97
N VAL A 249 16.99 -8.61 -2.00
CA VAL A 249 17.81 -9.81 -2.14
C VAL A 249 17.05 -11.02 -1.56
N ASP A 250 17.06 -12.14 -2.30
CA ASP A 250 16.40 -13.39 -1.86
C ASP A 250 17.32 -14.26 -0.99
N THR A 251 18.20 -13.63 -0.23
CA THR A 251 19.30 -14.30 0.46
C THR A 251 19.34 -13.84 1.91
N ASP A 252 18.29 -14.15 2.67
CA ASP A 252 18.25 -13.77 4.10
C ASP A 252 19.42 -14.35 4.91
N PHE A 253 20.10 -15.39 4.40
CA PHE A 253 21.13 -16.13 5.14
C PHE A 253 22.36 -16.53 4.30
N SER A 254 22.43 -16.11 3.04
CA SER A 254 23.64 -16.30 2.26
C SER A 254 24.60 -15.15 2.60
N THR A 255 25.77 -15.49 3.14
CA THR A 255 26.85 -14.53 3.42
C THR A 255 27.60 -14.09 2.16
N PHE A 256 27.37 -14.74 1.02
CA PHE A 256 28.22 -14.64 -0.17
C PHE A 256 27.47 -14.44 -1.49
N ASN A 257 26.14 -14.58 -1.52
CA ASN A 257 25.29 -14.28 -2.67
C ASN A 257 24.50 -13.00 -2.40
N PHE A 258 24.71 -12.01 -3.25
CA PHE A 258 24.10 -10.68 -3.21
C PHE A 258 23.19 -10.42 -4.42
N ASP A 259 22.83 -11.48 -5.15
CA ASP A 259 22.00 -11.34 -6.34
C ASP A 259 20.59 -10.89 -5.95
N LEU A 260 20.11 -9.87 -6.66
CA LEU A 260 18.76 -9.38 -6.53
C LEU A 260 17.76 -10.47 -6.93
N SER A 261 16.63 -10.52 -6.21
CA SER A 261 15.52 -11.39 -6.60
C SER A 261 15.03 -11.06 -8.01
N ASP A 262 14.41 -12.05 -8.67
CA ASP A 262 13.76 -11.83 -9.96
C ASP A 262 12.82 -10.62 -9.91
N ILE A 263 12.79 -9.84 -10.98
CA ILE A 263 12.04 -8.58 -11.00
C ILE A 263 10.53 -8.80 -10.80
N LYS A 264 9.98 -9.94 -11.22
CA LYS A 264 8.58 -10.30 -10.98
C LYS A 264 8.33 -10.54 -9.50
N GLN A 265 9.28 -11.15 -8.79
CA GLN A 265 9.20 -11.30 -7.33
C GLN A 265 9.29 -9.95 -6.63
N ARG A 266 10.16 -9.05 -7.10
CA ARG A 266 10.29 -7.69 -6.54
C ARG A 266 9.09 -6.78 -6.81
N ALA A 267 8.30 -7.09 -7.84
CA ALA A 267 7.07 -6.41 -8.16
C ALA A 267 5.82 -7.05 -7.51
N LEU A 268 5.98 -8.17 -6.80
CA LEU A 268 4.91 -8.85 -6.07
C LEU A 268 4.90 -8.41 -4.60
N SER A 269 3.75 -7.87 -4.18
CA SER A 269 3.43 -7.60 -2.79
C SER A 269 2.43 -8.61 -2.24
N THR A 270 2.65 -9.16 -1.05
CA THR A 270 1.70 -10.04 -0.36
C THR A 270 1.35 -9.58 1.05
N VAL A 271 0.07 -9.69 1.39
CA VAL A 271 -0.48 -9.52 2.74
C VAL A 271 -1.61 -10.53 2.95
N SER A 272 -1.90 -10.90 4.20
CA SER A 272 -2.93 -11.91 4.49
C SER A 272 -4.33 -11.31 4.59
N VAL A 273 -4.44 -10.13 5.19
CA VAL A 273 -5.71 -9.39 5.33
C VAL A 273 -5.45 -7.92 5.06
N LEU A 274 -6.33 -7.30 4.27
CA LEU A 274 -6.27 -5.88 3.95
C LEU A 274 -7.60 -5.20 4.29
N ASN A 275 -7.53 -4.22 5.18
CA ASN A 275 -8.65 -3.34 5.54
C ASN A 275 -8.37 -1.94 4.99
N LEU A 276 -9.16 -1.49 4.02
CA LEU A 276 -9.02 -0.20 3.35
C LEU A 276 -10.21 0.70 3.72
N ASN A 277 -10.01 1.59 4.69
CA ASN A 277 -11.06 2.44 5.26
C ASN A 277 -10.75 3.91 4.95
N ASP A 278 -11.57 4.56 4.13
CA ASP A 278 -11.39 5.98 3.76
C ASP A 278 -9.96 6.31 3.29
N SER A 279 -9.31 5.37 2.60
CA SER A 279 -7.86 5.39 2.35
C SER A 279 -7.53 4.94 0.94
N SER A 280 -6.27 5.13 0.53
CA SER A 280 -5.84 4.88 -0.85
C SER A 280 -4.63 3.97 -0.94
N ILE A 281 -4.65 3.08 -1.93
CA ILE A 281 -3.48 2.33 -2.40
C ILE A 281 -3.09 2.89 -3.76
N ILE A 282 -1.82 3.26 -3.91
CA ILE A 282 -1.29 3.88 -5.11
C ILE A 282 -0.15 3.01 -5.62
N PHE A 283 -0.35 2.39 -6.79
CA PHE A 283 0.76 1.76 -7.49
C PHE A 283 1.63 2.83 -8.14
N ASN A 284 2.91 2.87 -7.79
CA ASN A 284 3.87 3.72 -8.47
C ASN A 284 4.03 3.27 -9.93
N ALA A 285 4.17 4.25 -10.82
CA ALA A 285 4.32 3.98 -12.23
C ALA A 285 5.56 3.11 -12.50
N PRO A 286 5.47 2.13 -13.42
CA PRO A 286 6.63 1.37 -13.86
C PRO A 286 7.75 2.28 -14.35
N HIS A 287 8.98 2.01 -13.93
CA HIS A 287 10.15 2.84 -14.25
C HIS A 287 11.32 2.01 -14.77
N ALA A 288 12.28 2.66 -15.43
CA ALA A 288 13.39 2.00 -16.13
C ALA A 288 14.24 1.10 -15.22
N LEU A 289 14.54 1.54 -13.99
CA LEU A 289 15.30 0.73 -13.01
C LEU A 289 14.59 -0.58 -12.64
N ALA A 290 13.26 -0.61 -12.73
CA ALA A 290 12.44 -1.80 -12.51
C ALA A 290 12.11 -2.54 -13.82
N LYS A 291 12.87 -2.31 -14.91
CA LYS A 291 12.62 -2.89 -16.25
C LYS A 291 11.19 -2.64 -16.77
N SER A 292 10.59 -1.51 -16.38
CA SER A 292 9.20 -1.18 -16.68
C SER A 292 8.19 -2.26 -16.24
N GLN A 293 8.52 -2.99 -15.17
CA GLN A 293 7.68 -4.03 -14.61
C GLN A 293 6.44 -3.44 -13.92
N TYR A 294 5.27 -3.98 -14.24
CA TYR A 294 4.02 -3.72 -13.53
C TYR A 294 3.93 -4.57 -12.26
N GLN A 295 3.16 -4.07 -11.30
CA GLN A 295 3.11 -4.59 -9.95
C GLN A 295 1.87 -5.43 -9.69
N THR A 296 2.01 -6.41 -8.80
CA THR A 296 0.87 -7.23 -8.34
C THR A 296 0.78 -7.12 -6.82
N LEU A 297 -0.40 -6.75 -6.31
CA LEU A 297 -0.76 -6.92 -4.91
C LEU A 297 -1.62 -8.18 -4.76
N SER A 298 -1.14 -9.14 -3.99
CA SER A 298 -1.88 -10.35 -3.63
C SER A 298 -2.29 -10.30 -2.16
N VAL A 299 -3.59 -10.40 -1.91
CA VAL A 299 -4.22 -10.31 -0.59
C VAL A 299 -4.88 -11.64 -0.26
N GLY A 300 -4.66 -12.17 0.93
CA GLY A 300 -5.23 -13.45 1.35
C GLY A 300 -4.17 -14.53 1.51
N ARG A 301 -4.49 -15.55 2.29
CA ARG A 301 -3.59 -16.69 2.52
C ARG A 301 -3.70 -17.66 1.35
N THR A 302 -2.55 -18.07 0.82
CA THR A 302 -2.45 -19.12 -0.21
C THR A 302 -2.16 -20.50 0.39
N ALA A 303 -1.90 -20.57 1.70
CA ALA A 303 -1.77 -21.81 2.45
C ALA A 303 -2.51 -21.75 3.80
N GLU A 304 -3.22 -22.83 4.10
CA GLU A 304 -3.92 -23.01 5.37
C GLU A 304 -3.00 -23.70 6.39
N VAL A 305 -3.10 -23.27 7.65
CA VAL A 305 -2.34 -23.87 8.76
C VAL A 305 -3.31 -24.32 9.84
N TYR A 306 -3.31 -25.62 10.11
CA TYR A 306 -4.21 -26.27 11.03
C TYR A 306 -3.51 -26.67 12.32
N LYS A 307 -4.23 -26.63 13.45
CA LYS A 307 -3.69 -27.07 14.75
C LYS A 307 -3.48 -28.58 14.83
N SER A 308 -4.33 -29.35 14.16
CA SER A 308 -4.26 -30.81 14.09
C SER A 308 -4.93 -31.30 12.80
N LYS A 309 -4.65 -32.55 12.41
CA LYS A 309 -5.29 -33.20 11.25
C LYS A 309 -6.81 -33.36 11.44
N ASP A 310 -7.26 -33.50 12.68
CA ASP A 310 -8.68 -33.65 13.01
C ASP A 310 -9.49 -32.34 12.88
N ASN A 311 -8.80 -31.18 12.75
CA ASN A 311 -9.40 -29.85 12.67
C ASN A 311 -9.19 -29.18 11.29
N MET A 312 -9.09 -29.99 10.23
CA MET A 312 -8.92 -29.50 8.86
C MET A 312 -10.25 -29.05 8.24
N VAL A 313 -10.82 -27.96 8.76
CA VAL A 313 -11.98 -27.29 8.16
C VAL A 313 -11.48 -26.06 7.41
N PRO A 314 -11.52 -26.04 6.06
CA PRO A 314 -11.12 -24.87 5.29
C PRO A 314 -12.05 -23.70 5.61
N THR A 315 -11.48 -22.55 5.99
CA THR A 315 -12.25 -21.33 6.21
C THR A 315 -11.83 -20.30 5.17
N VAL A 316 -12.70 -20.07 4.19
CA VAL A 316 -12.54 -18.92 3.28
C VAL A 316 -12.99 -17.68 4.02
N GLU A 317 -12.05 -17.05 4.71
CA GLU A 317 -12.28 -15.78 5.39
C GLU A 317 -12.30 -14.61 4.40
N THR A 318 -12.86 -13.49 4.83
CA THR A 318 -12.80 -12.24 4.08
C THR A 318 -11.39 -11.67 4.19
N ALA A 319 -10.67 -11.71 3.07
CA ALA A 319 -9.28 -11.26 2.97
C ALA A 319 -9.17 -9.76 2.69
N TYR A 320 -10.20 -9.17 2.05
CA TYR A 320 -10.22 -7.77 1.68
C TYR A 320 -11.53 -7.11 2.14
N HIS A 321 -11.39 -6.04 2.92
CA HIS A 321 -12.51 -5.24 3.42
C HIS A 321 -12.31 -3.79 3.02
N ALA A 322 -13.32 -3.20 2.41
CA ALA A 322 -13.32 -1.79 2.05
C ALA A 322 -14.49 -1.06 2.73
N THR A 323 -14.22 0.08 3.35
CA THR A 323 -15.25 0.94 3.93
C THR A 323 -15.02 2.41 3.58
N GLY A 324 -16.11 3.18 3.59
CA GLY A 324 -16.07 4.61 3.27
C GLY A 324 -15.50 4.85 1.87
N ASN A 325 -14.53 5.76 1.80
CA ASN A 325 -13.93 6.26 0.57
C ASN A 325 -12.65 5.52 0.17
N ALA A 326 -12.73 4.19 0.07
CA ALA A 326 -11.64 3.31 -0.30
C ALA A 326 -11.27 3.44 -1.78
N ARG A 327 -9.99 3.67 -2.09
CA ARG A 327 -9.51 3.87 -3.48
C ARG A 327 -8.27 3.06 -3.82
N ILE A 328 -8.18 2.61 -5.07
CA ILE A 328 -6.96 2.00 -5.62
C ILE A 328 -6.63 2.62 -6.98
N TYR A 329 -5.37 3.02 -7.17
CA TYR A 329 -4.87 3.64 -8.39
C TYR A 329 -3.96 2.67 -9.15
N PHE A 330 -4.40 2.22 -10.32
CA PHE A 330 -3.65 1.30 -11.19
C PHE A 330 -2.97 2.05 -12.33
N ASN A 331 -1.81 1.55 -12.77
CA ASN A 331 -1.20 1.91 -14.05
C ASN A 331 -1.44 0.79 -15.08
N THR A 332 -1.72 1.17 -16.32
CA THR A 332 -1.92 0.21 -17.42
C THR A 332 -1.41 0.75 -18.74
N GLN A 333 -1.09 -0.14 -19.69
CA GLN A 333 -1.09 0.16 -21.12
C GLN A 333 -2.30 -0.52 -21.78
N TRP A 334 -3.17 0.27 -22.42
CA TRP A 334 -4.42 -0.25 -23.00
C TRP A 334 -4.15 -1.36 -24.04
N SER A 335 -4.88 -2.46 -23.91
CA SER A 335 -4.91 -3.59 -24.83
C SER A 335 -6.30 -4.24 -24.80
N ASP A 336 -6.67 -4.93 -25.87
CA ASP A 336 -7.97 -5.59 -25.98
C ASP A 336 -7.81 -7.03 -26.48
N GLY A 337 -8.30 -8.00 -25.70
CA GLY A 337 -8.33 -9.40 -26.13
C GLY A 337 -7.00 -10.16 -26.03
N LEU A 338 -5.95 -9.55 -25.48
CA LEU A 338 -4.65 -10.21 -25.36
C LEU A 338 -4.64 -11.31 -24.28
N PRO A 339 -3.81 -12.36 -24.45
CA PRO A 339 -3.49 -13.31 -23.38
C PRO A 339 -2.96 -12.62 -22.11
N LYS A 340 -3.16 -13.24 -20.96
CA LYS A 340 -2.83 -12.66 -19.64
C LYS A 340 -1.36 -12.23 -19.50
N GLU A 341 -0.44 -12.95 -20.14
CA GLU A 341 1.01 -12.72 -20.10
C GLU A 341 1.44 -11.49 -20.90
N GLN A 342 0.61 -11.05 -21.85
CA GLN A 342 0.87 -9.90 -22.72
C GLN A 342 0.21 -8.61 -22.23
N GLN A 343 -0.71 -8.73 -21.26
CA GLN A 343 -1.39 -7.58 -20.66
C GLN A 343 -0.44 -6.83 -19.73
N LYS A 344 -0.23 -5.54 -20.01
CA LYS A 344 0.64 -4.64 -19.26
C LYS A 344 -0.17 -3.81 -18.28
N THR A 345 -0.34 -4.31 -17.06
CA THR A 345 -1.15 -3.65 -16.04
C THR A 345 -0.69 -4.02 -14.64
N ASP A 346 -0.88 -3.08 -13.71
CA ASP A 346 -0.90 -3.40 -12.28
C ASP A 346 -2.11 -4.29 -11.98
N ARG A 347 -2.00 -5.17 -10.97
CA ARG A 347 -3.01 -6.18 -10.64
C ARG A 347 -3.28 -6.28 -9.15
N LEU A 348 -4.53 -6.56 -8.80
CA LEU A 348 -4.96 -6.95 -7.45
C LEU A 348 -5.52 -8.37 -7.49
N LEU A 349 -4.90 -9.28 -6.74
CA LEU A 349 -5.33 -10.67 -6.62
C LEU A 349 -5.82 -10.90 -5.19
N ILE A 350 -7.02 -11.45 -5.02
CA ILE A 350 -7.64 -11.65 -3.71
C ILE A 350 -7.96 -13.14 -3.52
N HIS A 351 -7.23 -13.77 -2.61
CA HIS A 351 -7.36 -15.15 -2.17
C HIS A 351 -8.26 -15.24 -0.94
N GLY A 352 -9.55 -15.00 -1.14
CA GLY A 352 -10.55 -14.97 -0.07
C GLY A 352 -11.80 -14.21 -0.48
N ASN A 353 -12.70 -13.97 0.47
CA ASN A 353 -13.89 -13.15 0.20
C ASN A 353 -13.54 -11.67 0.21
N VAL A 354 -14.36 -10.89 -0.50
CA VAL A 354 -14.33 -9.44 -0.57
C VAL A 354 -15.59 -8.88 0.10
N SER A 355 -15.42 -7.82 0.90
CA SER A 355 -16.51 -7.06 1.49
C SER A 355 -16.37 -5.57 1.20
N GLY A 356 -17.49 -4.91 0.96
CA GLY A 356 -17.56 -3.48 0.69
C GLY A 356 -17.32 -3.10 -0.77
N ILE A 357 -17.11 -1.80 -0.99
CA ILE A 357 -16.98 -1.19 -2.33
C ILE A 357 -15.69 -0.38 -2.36
N THR A 358 -14.91 -0.55 -3.43
CA THR A 358 -13.69 0.22 -3.69
C THR A 358 -13.81 0.98 -4.99
N THR A 359 -13.47 2.27 -4.98
CA THR A 359 -13.37 3.06 -6.20
C THR A 359 -12.01 2.82 -6.87
N ILE A 360 -12.05 2.49 -8.15
CA ILE A 360 -10.88 2.26 -8.97
C ILE A 360 -10.56 3.52 -9.77
N ASN A 361 -9.33 3.97 -9.60
CA ASN A 361 -8.73 5.04 -10.36
C ASN A 361 -7.67 4.47 -11.29
N PHE A 362 -7.51 5.12 -12.43
CA PHE A 362 -6.78 4.55 -13.54
C PHE A 362 -5.86 5.58 -14.17
N ASN A 363 -4.61 5.17 -14.36
CA ASN A 363 -3.62 5.92 -15.11
C ASN A 363 -3.27 5.16 -16.40
N SER A 364 -3.72 5.71 -17.54
CA SER A 364 -3.36 5.22 -18.87
C SER A 364 -1.93 5.64 -19.20
N LEU A 365 -1.01 4.69 -19.32
CA LEU A 365 0.31 4.96 -19.86
C LEU A 365 0.25 4.76 -21.38
N SER A 366 0.59 5.81 -22.12
CA SER A 366 0.53 5.82 -23.59
C SER A 366 1.47 4.77 -24.18
N ASN A 367 0.97 3.99 -25.14
CA ASN A 367 1.80 3.14 -25.97
C ASN A 367 2.32 3.97 -27.15
N ASN A 368 3.63 4.29 -27.18
CA ASN A 368 4.24 4.97 -28.33
C ASN A 368 4.24 4.12 -29.61
N GLU A 369 3.86 2.84 -29.50
CA GLU A 369 3.54 2.02 -30.64
C GLU A 369 2.14 2.39 -31.15
N LYS A 370 2.12 3.13 -32.27
CA LYS A 370 0.96 3.33 -33.12
C LYS A 370 0.11 2.06 -33.07
N GLN A 371 -1.08 2.13 -32.45
CA GLN A 371 -2.07 1.07 -32.55
C GLN A 371 -2.27 0.82 -34.05
N LYS A 372 -1.60 -0.19 -34.60
CA LYS A 372 -2.03 -0.77 -35.85
C LYS A 372 -3.44 -1.21 -35.53
N VAL A 373 -4.39 -0.53 -36.15
CA VAL A 373 -5.76 -1.00 -36.24
C VAL A 373 -5.66 -2.28 -37.07
N GLU A 374 -5.30 -3.39 -36.42
CA GLU A 374 -5.43 -4.72 -37.01
C GLU A 374 -6.93 -4.99 -37.05
N ASN A 375 -7.48 -4.63 -38.21
CA ASN A 375 -8.86 -4.83 -38.62
C ASN A 375 -9.13 -6.27 -39.09
N GLU A 376 -8.31 -7.24 -38.68
CA GLU A 376 -8.42 -8.61 -39.18
C GLU A 376 -8.51 -9.60 -38.01
N ALA A 377 -9.63 -10.33 -37.95
CA ALA A 377 -10.02 -11.36 -36.97
C ALA A 377 -10.78 -10.94 -35.69
N LYS A 378 -11.57 -9.85 -35.69
CA LYS A 378 -12.35 -9.42 -34.51
C LYS A 378 -13.59 -10.24 -34.12
N ASN A 379 -13.94 -11.32 -34.82
CA ASN A 379 -15.18 -12.07 -34.56
C ASN A 379 -15.06 -13.32 -33.67
N SER A 380 -13.91 -13.61 -33.06
CA SER A 380 -13.73 -14.85 -32.25
C SER A 380 -13.34 -14.67 -30.78
N VAL A 381 -12.93 -13.47 -30.33
CA VAL A 381 -12.52 -13.27 -28.94
C VAL A 381 -13.75 -13.05 -28.05
N ALA A 382 -13.97 -13.97 -27.11
CA ALA A 382 -15.09 -13.96 -26.17
C ALA A 382 -15.11 -12.66 -25.33
N SER A 383 -16.32 -12.21 -24.95
CA SER A 383 -16.52 -10.96 -24.20
C SER A 383 -15.73 -10.94 -22.89
N ASN A 384 -15.67 -12.07 -22.17
CA ASN A 384 -14.91 -12.25 -20.92
C ASN A 384 -13.37 -12.35 -21.12
N MET A 385 -12.88 -12.22 -22.36
CA MET A 385 -11.46 -12.09 -22.69
C MET A 385 -11.09 -10.70 -23.22
N ARG A 386 -12.09 -9.85 -23.52
CA ARG A 386 -11.87 -8.47 -23.99
C ARG A 386 -11.37 -7.56 -22.88
N GLY A 387 -10.67 -6.51 -23.25
CA GLY A 387 -10.06 -5.54 -22.33
C GLY A 387 -8.98 -6.14 -21.44
N ILE A 388 -8.72 -5.48 -20.31
CA ILE A 388 -7.63 -5.79 -19.38
C ILE A 388 -8.19 -6.29 -18.06
N SER A 389 -7.69 -7.43 -17.57
CA SER A 389 -8.00 -7.93 -16.22
C SER A 389 -7.22 -7.13 -15.17
N LEU A 390 -7.93 -6.43 -14.28
CA LEU A 390 -7.32 -5.61 -13.22
C LEU A 390 -7.34 -6.32 -11.87
N ILE A 391 -8.47 -6.95 -11.55
CA ILE A 391 -8.73 -7.51 -10.22
C ILE A 391 -9.29 -8.92 -10.37
N GLN A 392 -8.74 -9.87 -9.63
CA GLN A 392 -9.24 -11.24 -9.58
C GLN A 392 -9.53 -11.67 -8.15
N VAL A 393 -10.67 -12.33 -7.93
CA VAL A 393 -11.12 -12.78 -6.60
C VAL A 393 -11.48 -14.25 -6.63
N SER A 394 -10.80 -15.07 -5.81
CA SER A 394 -11.07 -16.51 -5.74
C SER A 394 -12.26 -16.87 -4.84
N GLY A 395 -12.63 -15.98 -3.90
CA GLY A 395 -13.77 -16.14 -3.00
C GLY A 395 -15.03 -15.42 -3.47
N LYS A 396 -15.95 -15.17 -2.54
CA LYS A 396 -17.18 -14.42 -2.79
C LYS A 396 -16.87 -12.93 -2.97
N ALA A 397 -17.47 -12.32 -3.98
CA ALA A 397 -17.49 -10.88 -4.21
C ALA A 397 -18.86 -10.49 -4.78
N ASP A 398 -19.20 -9.20 -4.69
CA ASP A 398 -20.34 -8.61 -5.38
C ASP A 398 -19.90 -8.08 -6.74
N GLU A 399 -20.80 -8.04 -7.73
CA GLU A 399 -20.53 -7.47 -9.06
C GLU A 399 -20.08 -5.99 -8.97
N ASN A 400 -20.47 -5.28 -7.90
CA ASN A 400 -20.15 -3.89 -7.63
C ASN A 400 -19.07 -3.69 -6.55
N SER A 401 -18.38 -4.76 -6.11
CA SER A 401 -17.28 -4.64 -5.14
C SER A 401 -16.17 -3.68 -5.59
N PHE A 402 -16.00 -3.51 -6.90
CA PHE A 402 -15.08 -2.56 -7.52
C PHE A 402 -15.81 -1.75 -8.58
N LYS A 403 -15.67 -0.42 -8.53
CA LYS A 403 -16.36 0.49 -9.47
C LYS A 403 -15.47 1.66 -9.87
N LEU A 404 -15.72 2.22 -11.04
CA LEU A 404 -15.15 3.52 -11.43
C LEU A 404 -15.99 4.64 -10.80
N GLU A 405 -15.37 5.76 -10.41
CA GLU A 405 -16.04 6.90 -9.73
C GLU A 405 -17.35 7.31 -10.45
N ASN A 406 -17.30 7.45 -11.77
CA ASN A 406 -18.45 7.83 -12.61
C ASN A 406 -19.05 6.67 -13.42
N GLY A 407 -18.71 5.42 -13.07
CA GLY A 407 -19.07 4.23 -13.84
C GLY A 407 -18.35 4.09 -15.19
N TYR A 408 -17.56 5.08 -15.60
CA TYR A 408 -16.70 5.03 -16.78
C TYR A 408 -15.48 5.94 -16.64
N ILE A 409 -14.51 5.73 -17.52
CA ILE A 409 -13.36 6.61 -17.73
C ILE A 409 -13.15 6.91 -19.23
N THR A 410 -12.32 7.91 -19.50
CA THR A 410 -11.73 8.20 -20.82
C THR A 410 -10.22 7.99 -20.73
N MET A 411 -9.58 7.72 -21.87
CA MET A 411 -8.12 7.53 -21.96
C MET A 411 -7.52 8.55 -22.91
N ASP A 412 -6.35 9.10 -22.57
CA ASP A 412 -5.53 9.95 -23.43
C ASP A 412 -6.27 11.17 -24.03
N GLY A 413 -7.25 11.70 -23.31
CA GLY A 413 -8.10 12.80 -23.78
C GLY A 413 -9.07 12.43 -24.91
N LEU A 414 -9.15 11.14 -25.27
CA LEU A 414 -10.05 10.64 -26.29
C LEU A 414 -11.47 10.47 -25.73
N PRO A 415 -12.51 10.72 -26.54
CA PRO A 415 -13.90 10.67 -26.10
C PRO A 415 -14.45 9.24 -25.94
N TYR A 416 -13.59 8.21 -25.94
CA TYR A 416 -14.05 6.82 -25.84
C TYR A 416 -14.34 6.42 -24.41
N LYS A 417 -15.50 5.80 -24.21
CA LYS A 417 -15.97 5.33 -22.92
C LYS A 417 -15.40 3.95 -22.60
N TYR A 418 -14.79 3.82 -21.43
CA TYR A 418 -14.34 2.54 -20.87
C TYR A 418 -15.05 2.26 -19.56
N THR A 419 -15.48 1.02 -19.34
CA THR A 419 -16.20 0.58 -18.13
C THR A 419 -15.47 -0.56 -17.45
N LEU A 420 -15.69 -0.71 -16.14
CA LEU A 420 -15.21 -1.87 -15.39
C LEU A 420 -16.34 -2.90 -15.33
N ASN A 421 -16.13 -4.05 -15.96
CA ASN A 421 -17.12 -5.11 -16.07
C ASN A 421 -16.63 -6.34 -15.29
N ALA A 422 -17.50 -6.90 -14.45
CA ALA A 422 -17.19 -8.07 -13.67
C ALA A 422 -17.72 -9.34 -14.35
N TYR A 423 -16.88 -10.36 -14.45
CA TYR A 423 -17.25 -11.71 -14.90
C TYR A 423 -16.99 -12.66 -13.75
N GLY A 424 -17.86 -13.64 -13.51
CA GLY A 424 -17.73 -14.50 -12.35
C GLY A 424 -18.93 -15.41 -12.09
N PRO A 425 -18.89 -16.16 -10.98
CA PRO A 425 -19.79 -17.28 -10.72
C PRO A 425 -21.28 -16.88 -10.65
N THR A 426 -21.54 -15.65 -10.22
CA THR A 426 -22.90 -15.09 -10.10
C THR A 426 -23.01 -13.75 -10.82
N SER A 427 -22.12 -13.48 -11.79
CA SER A 427 -22.16 -12.23 -12.57
C SER A 427 -23.31 -12.25 -13.57
N SER A 428 -23.99 -11.11 -13.73
CA SER A 428 -24.98 -10.90 -14.79
C SER A 428 -24.37 -10.98 -16.21
N ARG A 429 -23.04 -10.87 -16.33
CA ARG A 429 -22.29 -10.90 -17.59
C ARG A 429 -21.69 -12.27 -17.93
N GLY A 430 -21.96 -13.28 -17.11
CA GLY A 430 -21.44 -14.64 -17.26
C GLY A 430 -20.11 -14.86 -16.57
N GLU A 431 -19.59 -16.08 -16.72
CA GLU A 431 -18.42 -16.58 -16.02
C GLU A 431 -17.11 -15.93 -16.50
N ALA A 432 -16.14 -15.83 -15.58
CA ALA A 432 -14.78 -15.44 -15.91
C ALA A 432 -14.10 -16.50 -16.79
N ASN A 433 -13.20 -16.06 -17.66
CA ASN A 433 -12.50 -16.97 -18.55
C ASN A 433 -11.26 -17.58 -17.87
N GLU A 434 -11.18 -18.91 -17.77
CA GLU A 434 -10.08 -19.61 -17.09
C GLU A 434 -8.70 -19.32 -17.72
N GLN A 435 -8.61 -19.10 -19.04
CA GLN A 435 -7.35 -18.79 -19.72
C GLN A 435 -6.80 -17.41 -19.33
N GLN A 436 -7.63 -16.56 -18.71
CA GLN A 436 -7.24 -15.24 -18.22
C GLN A 436 -6.86 -15.24 -16.74
N SER A 437 -7.00 -16.37 -16.03
CA SER A 437 -6.71 -16.46 -14.60
C SER A 437 -5.21 -16.39 -14.31
N VAL A 438 -4.83 -15.54 -13.37
CA VAL A 438 -3.46 -15.42 -12.82
C VAL A 438 -3.40 -15.75 -11.31
N LEU A 439 -4.53 -16.15 -10.71
CA LEU A 439 -4.62 -16.45 -9.27
C LEU A 439 -3.66 -17.59 -8.84
N GLY A 440 -3.43 -18.60 -9.67
CA GLY A 440 -2.54 -19.73 -9.35
C GLY A 440 -1.04 -19.42 -9.47
N GLU A 441 -0.65 -18.24 -9.98
CA GLU A 441 0.74 -17.92 -10.33
C GLU A 441 1.52 -17.21 -9.20
N VAL A 442 0.89 -16.98 -8.05
CA VAL A 442 1.51 -16.35 -6.88
C VAL A 442 2.41 -17.35 -6.15
N SER A 443 3.63 -17.54 -6.66
CA SER A 443 4.69 -18.24 -5.92
C SER A 443 5.65 -17.24 -5.28
N GLN A 444 5.92 -17.43 -3.99
CA GLN A 444 6.85 -16.61 -3.20
C GLN A 444 8.09 -17.38 -2.74
N GLU A 445 8.30 -18.56 -3.31
CA GLU A 445 9.34 -19.46 -2.83
C GLU A 445 10.71 -18.95 -3.24
N SER A 446 11.51 -18.62 -2.23
CA SER A 446 12.96 -18.69 -2.35
C SER A 446 13.33 -20.18 -2.41
N GLU A 447 14.27 -20.56 -3.28
CA GLU A 447 14.82 -21.93 -3.34
C GLU A 447 15.29 -22.45 -1.97
N GLU A 448 15.56 -21.54 -1.04
CA GLU A 448 16.00 -21.80 0.34
C GLU A 448 14.90 -22.16 1.36
N ASN A 449 13.61 -22.00 1.05
CA ASN A 449 12.55 -22.36 2.00
C ASN A 449 12.24 -23.86 1.88
N THR A 450 12.59 -24.64 2.91
CA THR A 450 12.33 -26.10 2.99
C THR A 450 10.85 -26.47 3.04
N LEU A 451 9.95 -25.49 3.08
CA LEU A 451 8.51 -25.70 2.98
C LEU A 451 8.19 -26.01 1.53
N LYS A 452 8.23 -27.30 1.17
CA LYS A 452 7.64 -27.83 -0.06
C LYS A 452 6.29 -27.18 -0.33
N ASP A 453 5.94 -27.02 -1.60
CA ASP A 453 4.75 -26.29 -2.03
C ASP A 453 3.44 -27.04 -1.72
N TYR A 454 3.08 -27.07 -0.45
CA TYR A 454 1.82 -27.59 0.06
C TYR A 454 0.85 -26.42 0.28
N THR A 455 -0.42 -26.66 -0.01
CA THR A 455 -1.53 -25.73 0.27
C THR A 455 -2.07 -25.86 1.68
N SER A 456 -1.69 -26.91 2.40
CA SER A 456 -2.11 -27.18 3.77
C SER A 456 -0.94 -27.63 4.63
N TYR A 457 -0.87 -27.10 5.85
CA TYR A 457 0.11 -27.48 6.86
C TYR A 457 -0.58 -27.79 8.18
N VAL A 458 0.01 -28.67 8.97
CA VAL A 458 -0.44 -28.99 10.33
C VAL A 458 0.69 -28.70 11.31
N ILE A 459 0.35 -28.08 12.44
CA ILE A 459 1.28 -27.84 13.55
C ILE A 459 1.62 -29.17 14.23
N LYS A 460 2.92 -29.45 14.40
CA LYS A 460 3.44 -30.63 15.10
C LYS A 460 4.59 -30.24 16.01
N GLY A 461 4.33 -30.16 17.31
CA GLY A 461 5.29 -29.63 18.28
C GLY A 461 5.64 -28.17 17.96
N LYS A 462 6.93 -27.86 17.82
CA LYS A 462 7.44 -26.51 17.49
C LYS A 462 7.63 -26.27 15.97
N GLY A 463 6.98 -27.04 15.10
CA GLY A 463 7.09 -26.85 13.65
C GLY A 463 5.91 -27.33 12.83
N LEU A 464 6.08 -27.33 11.51
CA LEU A 464 5.03 -27.59 10.53
C LEU A 464 5.29 -28.89 9.74
N GLU A 465 4.24 -29.67 9.55
CA GLU A 465 4.18 -30.82 8.64
C GLU A 465 3.26 -30.45 7.47
N GLY A 466 3.79 -30.48 6.24
CA GLY A 466 2.97 -30.27 5.04
C GLY A 466 2.06 -31.46 4.78
N VAL A 467 0.82 -31.19 4.38
CA VAL A 467 -0.17 -32.23 4.05
C VAL A 467 -0.14 -32.47 2.54
N PRO A 468 0.29 -33.65 2.06
CA PRO A 468 0.23 -34.00 0.64
C PRO A 468 -1.22 -34.07 0.17
N GLU A 469 -1.50 -33.62 -1.06
CA GLU A 469 -2.81 -33.83 -1.68
C GLU A 469 -3.01 -35.32 -1.98
N ASN A 470 -4.01 -35.95 -1.35
CA ASN A 470 -4.41 -37.32 -1.64
C ASN A 470 -5.14 -37.38 -2.99
N ASN A 471 -4.40 -37.56 -4.09
CA ASN A 471 -4.98 -37.91 -5.38
C ASN A 471 -5.42 -39.39 -5.42
N LYS A 472 -6.33 -39.84 -4.54
CA LYS A 472 -7.05 -41.12 -4.73
C LYS A 472 -8.46 -41.05 -4.14
N ALA A 473 -9.44 -41.15 -5.03
CA ALA A 473 -10.83 -41.42 -4.74
C ALA A 473 -10.96 -42.63 -3.80
N VAL A 474 -11.47 -42.39 -2.59
CA VAL A 474 -12.16 -43.43 -1.82
C VAL A 474 -13.46 -42.82 -1.31
N SER A 475 -14.52 -43.31 -1.93
CA SER A 475 -15.91 -42.97 -1.66
C SER A 475 -16.30 -43.27 -0.21
N ALA A 476 -16.64 -42.23 0.55
CA ALA A 476 -17.56 -42.29 1.69
C ALA A 476 -18.25 -40.91 1.84
N PRO A 477 -19.52 -40.86 2.30
CA PRO A 477 -20.48 -39.89 1.77
C PRO A 477 -20.50 -38.55 2.52
N ASN A 478 -20.87 -37.50 1.77
CA ASN A 478 -21.30 -36.17 2.23
C ASN A 478 -20.22 -35.16 2.66
N HIS A 479 -19.26 -34.85 1.79
CA HIS A 479 -18.54 -33.56 1.84
C HIS A 479 -18.33 -32.98 0.42
N ARG A 480 -19.42 -32.66 -0.29
CA ARG A 480 -19.34 -31.95 -1.59
C ARG A 480 -18.74 -30.53 -1.50
N GLU A 481 -18.66 -29.96 -0.30
CA GLU A 481 -18.22 -28.58 -0.09
C GLU A 481 -16.69 -28.45 0.11
N VAL A 482 -16.05 -29.45 0.73
CA VAL A 482 -14.62 -29.40 1.10
C VAL A 482 -13.71 -29.56 -0.12
N ASP A 483 -14.05 -30.47 -1.05
CA ASP A 483 -13.33 -30.65 -2.32
C ASP A 483 -13.40 -29.43 -3.24
N SER A 484 -14.36 -28.53 -3.00
CA SER A 484 -14.62 -27.38 -3.86
C SER A 484 -13.78 -26.15 -3.51
N VAL A 485 -13.27 -26.01 -2.28
CA VAL A 485 -12.53 -24.81 -1.83
C VAL A 485 -11.04 -24.92 -2.20
N GLN A 486 -10.43 -26.08 -1.95
CA GLN A 486 -9.02 -26.33 -2.34
C GLN A 486 -8.86 -26.39 -3.86
N ASN A 487 -9.81 -26.99 -4.59
CA ASN A 487 -9.80 -26.94 -6.06
C ASN A 487 -10.10 -25.52 -6.60
N ARG A 488 -10.88 -24.69 -5.90
CA ARG A 488 -11.12 -23.29 -6.29
C ARG A 488 -9.86 -22.44 -6.18
N LEU A 489 -9.05 -22.65 -5.14
CA LEU A 489 -7.79 -21.94 -4.94
C LEU A 489 -6.72 -22.32 -5.96
N LYS A 490 -6.70 -23.58 -6.43
CA LYS A 490 -5.69 -24.07 -7.39
C LYS A 490 -6.07 -23.98 -8.87
N LYS A 491 -7.33 -24.28 -9.20
CA LYS A 491 -7.70 -24.53 -10.60
C LYS A 491 -8.10 -23.27 -11.36
N GLY A 492 -8.50 -22.20 -10.66
CA GLY A 492 -8.91 -20.96 -11.33
C GLY A 492 -10.20 -21.11 -12.14
N ASN A 493 -10.99 -22.16 -11.89
CA ASN A 493 -12.21 -22.47 -12.64
C ASN A 493 -13.45 -21.72 -12.14
N ASN A 494 -13.37 -21.00 -11.01
CA ASN A 494 -14.52 -20.34 -10.41
C ASN A 494 -14.09 -19.11 -9.60
N PHE A 495 -13.88 -18.00 -10.29
CA PHE A 495 -13.35 -16.75 -9.74
C PHE A 495 -14.05 -15.55 -10.37
N TRP A 496 -13.92 -14.38 -9.74
CA TRP A 496 -14.32 -13.11 -10.32
C TRP A 496 -13.15 -12.46 -11.06
N ASP A 497 -13.40 -11.91 -12.24
CA ASP A 497 -12.48 -11.10 -13.01
C ASP A 497 -13.12 -9.74 -13.33
N PHE A 498 -12.58 -8.67 -12.74
CA PHE A 498 -13.00 -7.30 -13.00
C PHE A 498 -12.11 -6.73 -14.10
N ARG A 499 -12.70 -6.56 -15.28
CA ARG A 499 -12.01 -6.20 -16.50
C ARG A 499 -12.36 -4.78 -16.95
N LEU A 500 -11.34 -3.99 -17.26
CA LEU A 500 -11.52 -2.70 -17.91
C LEU A 500 -11.74 -2.92 -19.40
N GLN A 501 -12.89 -2.50 -19.91
CA GLN A 501 -13.33 -2.78 -21.28
C GLN A 501 -13.79 -1.51 -21.99
N SER A 502 -13.58 -1.44 -23.31
CA SER A 502 -14.18 -0.40 -24.14
C SER A 502 -15.69 -0.64 -24.19
N ALA A 503 -16.49 0.36 -23.85
CA ALA A 503 -17.93 0.30 -24.10
C ALA A 503 -18.20 0.41 -25.60
N THR A 504 -19.15 -0.37 -26.11
CA THR A 504 -19.61 -0.32 -27.51
C THR A 504 -21.10 -0.04 -27.57
N LEU A 505 -21.55 0.66 -28.63
CA LEU A 505 -22.97 1.01 -28.81
C LEU A 505 -23.82 -0.12 -29.39
N LYS A 506 -23.18 -1.16 -29.97
CA LYS A 506 -23.83 -2.38 -30.48
C LYS A 506 -23.06 -3.61 -29.97
N SER A 507 -23.78 -4.72 -29.77
CA SER A 507 -23.20 -6.02 -29.42
C SER A 507 -22.25 -6.57 -30.50
N ALA A 508 -22.43 -6.12 -31.75
CA ALA A 508 -21.50 -6.31 -32.85
C ALA A 508 -20.39 -5.23 -32.83
N ALA A 509 -19.48 -5.34 -31.86
CA ALA A 509 -18.07 -4.92 -31.76
C ALA A 509 -17.44 -3.72 -32.55
N GLU A 510 -18.15 -2.94 -33.38
CA GLU A 510 -17.49 -2.00 -34.30
C GLU A 510 -17.51 -0.54 -33.84
N ILE A 511 -18.53 -0.10 -33.10
CA ILE A 511 -18.67 1.32 -32.73
C ILE A 511 -18.41 1.50 -31.24
N LYS A 512 -17.26 2.10 -30.91
CA LYS A 512 -16.93 2.52 -29.54
C LYS A 512 -17.95 3.55 -29.06
N ALA A 513 -18.44 3.36 -27.84
CA ALA A 513 -19.30 4.34 -27.19
C ALA A 513 -18.50 5.59 -26.87
N LEU A 514 -19.08 6.74 -27.22
CA LEU A 514 -18.53 8.03 -26.86
C LEU A 514 -19.06 8.44 -25.49
N VAL A 515 -18.24 9.11 -24.72
CA VAL A 515 -18.72 9.78 -23.51
C VAL A 515 -19.66 10.91 -23.93
N PRO A 516 -20.75 11.17 -23.18
CA PRO A 516 -21.55 12.36 -23.39
C PRO A 516 -20.68 13.59 -23.06
N GLN A 517 -19.91 14.08 -24.03
CA GLN A 517 -19.39 15.43 -23.95
C GLN A 517 -20.61 16.32 -23.97
N VAL A 518 -20.76 17.13 -22.93
CA VAL A 518 -21.88 18.04 -22.75
C VAL A 518 -22.13 18.80 -24.06
N ALA A 519 -23.14 18.36 -24.81
CA ALA A 519 -23.59 19.00 -26.03
C ALA A 519 -24.12 20.43 -25.76
N SER A 520 -24.16 20.87 -24.49
CA SER A 520 -24.53 22.24 -24.14
C SER A 520 -23.61 23.28 -24.77
N TYR A 521 -22.34 22.99 -25.07
CA TYR A 521 -21.47 23.98 -25.74
C TYR A 521 -21.73 24.14 -27.24
N LEU A 522 -22.35 23.16 -27.90
CA LEU A 522 -22.67 23.23 -29.34
C LEU A 522 -24.12 23.66 -29.57
N VAL A 523 -25.02 23.24 -28.69
CA VAL A 523 -26.46 23.55 -28.79
C VAL A 523 -26.77 24.95 -28.27
N MET A 524 -26.06 25.46 -27.26
CA MET A 524 -26.35 26.77 -26.68
C MET A 524 -26.00 27.95 -27.61
N PRO A 525 -24.85 27.99 -28.32
CA PRO A 525 -24.59 29.05 -29.28
C PRO A 525 -25.56 29.04 -30.45
N GLN A 526 -25.97 27.87 -30.96
CA GLN A 526 -26.97 27.79 -32.03
C GLN A 526 -28.37 28.18 -31.56
N ALA A 527 -28.76 27.84 -30.33
CA ALA A 527 -30.04 28.25 -29.75
C ALA A 527 -30.08 29.77 -29.48
N LEU A 528 -28.99 30.35 -28.95
CA LEU A 528 -28.85 31.81 -28.76
C LEU A 528 -28.82 32.56 -30.09
N PHE A 529 -28.09 32.06 -31.11
CA PHE A 529 -28.09 32.66 -32.44
C PHE A 529 -29.47 32.60 -33.11
N SER A 530 -30.17 31.48 -33.00
CA SER A 530 -31.50 31.30 -33.61
C SER A 530 -32.56 32.14 -32.90
N ALA A 531 -32.48 32.26 -31.57
CA ALA A 531 -33.33 33.17 -30.79
C ALA A 531 -33.07 34.64 -31.17
N GLY A 532 -31.80 35.03 -31.33
CA GLY A 532 -31.42 36.38 -31.76
C GLY A 532 -31.94 36.72 -33.16
N LEU A 533 -31.82 35.80 -34.13
CA LEU A 533 -32.35 36.01 -35.49
C LEU A 533 -33.88 36.11 -35.52
N SER A 534 -34.56 35.31 -34.71
CA SER A 534 -36.03 35.33 -34.62
C SER A 534 -36.52 36.63 -33.98
N ASP A 535 -35.84 37.15 -32.96
CA ASP A 535 -36.16 38.45 -32.35
C ASP A 535 -35.93 39.62 -33.31
N VAL A 536 -34.81 39.64 -34.04
CA VAL A 536 -34.54 40.65 -35.08
C VAL A 536 -35.57 40.61 -36.20
N SER A 537 -36.01 39.42 -36.62
CA SER A 537 -37.08 39.28 -37.62
C SER A 537 -38.41 39.84 -37.12
N ASN A 538 -38.75 39.61 -35.85
CA ASN A 538 -39.97 40.16 -35.24
C ASN A 538 -39.90 41.68 -35.04
N GLN A 539 -38.72 42.21 -34.67
CA GLN A 539 -38.50 43.66 -34.57
C GLN A 539 -38.57 44.35 -35.93
N ASN A 540 -38.02 43.74 -36.99
CA ASN A 540 -38.14 44.26 -38.35
C ASN A 540 -39.59 44.25 -38.85
N ALA A 541 -40.35 43.18 -38.58
CA ALA A 541 -41.77 43.13 -38.91
C ALA A 541 -42.58 44.21 -38.15
N LEU A 542 -42.24 44.48 -36.88
CA LEU A 542 -42.83 45.55 -36.10
C LEU A 542 -42.50 46.93 -36.68
N LEU A 543 -41.24 47.17 -37.06
CA LEU A 543 -40.79 48.42 -37.68
C LEU A 543 -41.46 48.65 -39.04
N ASP A 544 -41.59 47.63 -39.88
CA ASP A 544 -42.29 47.74 -41.16
C ASP A 544 -43.78 48.06 -40.96
N ASN A 545 -44.42 47.48 -39.95
CA ASN A 545 -45.79 47.83 -39.58
C ASN A 545 -45.91 49.28 -39.06
N MET A 546 -44.97 49.77 -38.25
CA MET A 546 -44.94 51.18 -37.83
C MET A 546 -44.73 52.11 -39.02
N ARG A 547 -43.85 51.74 -39.96
CA ARG A 547 -43.58 52.50 -41.18
C ARG A 547 -44.84 52.56 -42.07
N ALA A 548 -45.53 51.43 -42.23
CA ALA A 548 -46.79 51.37 -42.95
C ALA A 548 -47.89 52.23 -42.29
N MET A 549 -47.93 52.31 -40.95
CA MET A 549 -48.86 53.20 -40.24
C MET A 549 -48.50 54.70 -40.38
N ASP A 550 -47.21 55.05 -40.35
CA ASP A 550 -46.75 56.46 -40.47
C ASP A 550 -46.91 56.99 -41.91
N PHE A 551 -46.82 56.13 -42.92
CA PHE A 551 -47.16 56.46 -44.30
C PHE A 551 -48.67 56.38 -44.60
N GLY A 552 -49.40 55.45 -43.98
CA GLY A 552 -50.86 55.35 -44.09
C GLY A 552 -51.61 56.56 -43.51
N ALA A 553 -51.01 57.28 -42.55
CA ALA A 553 -51.59 58.50 -41.99
C ALA A 553 -51.35 59.76 -42.85
N LYS A 554 -50.46 59.73 -43.85
CA LYS A 554 -50.13 60.89 -44.70
C LYS A 554 -50.91 60.94 -46.03
N ASP A 555 -51.55 59.86 -46.47
CA ASP A 555 -52.31 59.82 -47.72
C ASP A 555 -53.80 60.21 -47.59
N ASN A 556 -54.29 60.49 -46.38
CA ASN A 556 -55.65 61.03 -46.14
C ASN A 556 -55.67 62.54 -45.90
N LYS A 557 -54.87 63.31 -46.65
CA LYS A 557 -55.00 64.77 -46.75
C LYS A 557 -54.64 65.26 -48.15
N LYS A 558 -55.41 64.83 -49.16
CA LYS A 558 -55.70 65.58 -50.40
C LYS A 558 -56.60 64.75 -51.34
N ARG A 559 -57.91 64.91 -51.19
CA ARG A 559 -58.90 64.98 -52.28
C ARG A 559 -60.24 65.37 -51.65
N GLY A 560 -60.72 66.55 -52.04
CA GLY A 560 -62.11 66.95 -51.87
C GLY A 560 -62.96 66.43 -53.03
#